data_AF-A0A077ZME1-F1
#
_entry.id   AF-A0A077ZME1-F1
#
_cell.length_a   1.000
_cell.length_b   1.000
_cell.length_c   1.000
_cell.angle_alpha   90.00
_cell.angle_beta   90.00
_cell.angle_gamma   90.00
#
_symmetry.space_group_name_H-M   'P 1'
#
loop_
_entity.id
_entity.type
_entity.pdbx_description
1 polymer ?
#
loop_
_entity_poly.entity_id
_entity_poly.type
_entity_poly.pdbx_seq_one_letter_code
_entity_poly.pdbx_strand_id
1 'polypeptide(L)'
;MVSLHWKISLHTFAILVVILYSSLSYADEPTIAVVDAEKFSLAKERRYLLYEVNPGEGFNLRRDVYMRIASVVRALRKRGHNFILVLPPWGASIHWQSSELGFQEKIPWKLWFDLNSLNQFVPVIELDQFLQGILKPLTVNVTIMRYEHRSCLQHYYYEETPGRWKFWFWGYDDIYARNFSCVSFQGYAKTAVDLVLSAVPSIIFTCSSVMIDRAEVMLHDNFGGKDYWDCRKSMRYSAELRAVADEYRAKELNSDDVSDRTPMDDDWRKMKVSFTRLPPDCGII
;
A
#
# COMPACT_ATOMS: atom_id res chain seq x y z
N MET A 1 28.32 75.68 -31.26
CA MET A 1 27.44 75.07 -30.23
C MET A 1 27.07 73.60 -30.48
N VAL A 2 27.48 72.95 -31.59
CA VAL A 2 27.08 71.57 -31.94
C VAL A 2 27.93 70.47 -31.25
N SER A 3 29.15 70.79 -30.79
CA SER A 3 30.09 69.83 -30.19
C SER A 3 29.73 69.39 -28.76
N LEU A 4 28.99 70.22 -28.01
CA LEU A 4 28.65 69.94 -26.60
C LEU A 4 27.45 68.97 -26.47
N HIS A 5 26.45 69.10 -27.35
CA HIS A 5 25.27 68.24 -27.36
C HIS A 5 25.59 66.77 -27.67
N TRP A 6 26.54 66.52 -28.57
CA TRP A 6 26.94 65.14 -28.93
C TRP A 6 27.66 64.45 -27.76
N LYS A 7 28.54 65.15 -27.04
CA LYS A 7 29.24 64.60 -25.87
C LYS A 7 28.28 64.29 -24.72
N ILE A 8 27.30 65.16 -24.48
CA ILE A 8 26.27 64.92 -23.45
C ILE A 8 25.41 63.71 -23.83
N SER A 9 25.05 63.56 -25.12
CA SER A 9 24.26 62.41 -25.60
C SER A 9 25.01 61.08 -25.55
N LEU A 10 26.34 61.07 -25.72
CA LEU A 10 27.12 59.84 -25.54
C LEU A 10 27.26 59.46 -24.07
N HIS A 11 27.43 60.44 -23.18
CA HIS A 11 27.51 60.17 -21.75
C HIS A 11 26.18 59.65 -21.19
N THR A 12 25.03 60.20 -21.61
CA THR A 12 23.71 59.70 -21.19
C THR A 12 23.44 58.29 -21.72
N PHE A 13 23.86 57.98 -22.96
CA PHE A 13 23.74 56.62 -23.51
C PHE A 13 24.65 55.61 -22.78
N ALA A 14 25.88 55.99 -22.46
CA ALA A 14 26.80 55.13 -21.69
C ALA A 14 26.28 54.84 -20.27
N ILE A 15 25.69 55.83 -19.59
CA ILE A 15 25.08 55.65 -18.27
C ILE A 15 23.86 54.71 -18.34
N LEU A 16 23.01 54.84 -19.37
CA LEU A 16 21.87 53.93 -19.58
C LEU A 16 22.31 52.48 -19.82
N VAL A 17 23.37 52.27 -20.61
CA VAL A 17 23.92 50.93 -20.85
C VAL A 17 24.50 50.32 -19.56
N VAL A 18 25.20 51.12 -18.74
CA VAL A 18 25.71 50.65 -17.44
C VAL A 18 24.57 50.32 -16.48
N ILE A 19 23.51 51.13 -16.39
CA ILE A 19 22.35 50.84 -15.53
C ILE A 19 21.62 49.57 -15.99
N LEU A 20 21.46 49.38 -17.31
CA LEU A 20 20.89 48.15 -17.88
C LEU A 20 21.74 46.92 -17.56
N TYR A 21 23.07 47.02 -17.67
CA TYR A 21 23.99 45.93 -17.31
C TYR A 21 23.95 45.62 -15.81
N SER A 22 23.84 46.64 -14.94
CA SER A 22 23.68 46.48 -13.49
C SER A 22 22.36 45.80 -13.14
N SER A 23 21.27 46.10 -13.86
CA SER A 23 19.96 45.47 -13.66
C SER A 23 19.89 44.03 -14.18
N LEU A 24 20.65 43.70 -15.24
CA LEU A 24 20.77 42.33 -15.77
C LEU A 24 21.73 41.46 -14.96
N SER A 25 22.65 42.07 -14.20
CA SER A 25 23.54 41.38 -13.26
C SER A 25 22.87 41.06 -11.92
N TYR A 26 21.66 41.55 -11.67
CA TYR A 26 20.86 41.20 -10.49
C TYR A 26 19.91 40.03 -10.83
N ALA A 27 20.48 38.96 -11.39
CA ALA A 27 19.79 37.69 -11.56
C ALA A 27 20.01 36.88 -10.28
N ASP A 28 18.92 36.77 -9.50
CA ASP A 28 18.69 35.87 -8.37
C ASP A 28 19.93 35.18 -7.78
N GLU A 29 20.39 35.66 -6.63
CA GLU A 29 21.02 34.74 -5.68
C GLU A 29 20.01 33.60 -5.42
N PRO A 30 20.40 32.33 -5.58
CA PRO A 30 19.54 31.24 -5.20
C PRO A 30 19.29 31.39 -3.70
N THR A 31 18.05 31.68 -3.33
CA THR A 31 17.60 31.59 -1.95
C THR A 31 17.73 30.13 -1.54
N ILE A 32 18.91 29.78 -1.03
CA ILE A 32 19.13 28.53 -0.32
C ILE A 32 18.28 28.66 0.94
N ALA A 33 17.04 28.17 0.85
CA ALA A 33 16.23 27.96 2.02
C ALA A 33 17.06 27.08 2.96
N VAL A 34 17.50 27.66 4.07
CA VAL A 34 18.18 26.94 5.15
C VAL A 34 17.16 25.93 5.65
N VAL A 35 17.26 24.71 5.13
CA VAL A 35 16.42 23.59 5.55
C VAL A 35 16.87 23.26 6.96
N ASP A 36 16.00 23.59 7.92
CA ASP A 36 16.15 23.21 9.32
C ASP A 36 16.29 21.68 9.41
N ALA A 37 17.52 21.23 9.65
CA ALA A 37 17.89 19.82 9.73
C ALA A 37 17.25 19.12 10.92
N GLU A 38 16.82 19.86 11.96
CA GLU A 38 16.07 19.29 13.08
C GLU A 38 14.59 19.11 12.73
N LYS A 39 14.01 19.98 11.90
CA LYS A 39 12.64 19.81 11.38
C LYS A 39 12.50 18.68 10.37
N PHE A 40 13.59 18.36 9.66
CA PHE A 40 13.72 17.18 8.80
C PHE A 40 14.31 15.96 9.52
N SER A 41 14.49 16.02 10.85
CA SER A 41 14.97 14.87 11.62
C SER A 41 14.01 13.68 11.47
N LEU A 42 14.34 12.82 10.51
CA LEU A 42 13.82 11.46 10.34
C LEU A 42 12.29 11.34 10.36
N ALA A 43 11.58 12.07 9.48
CA ALA A 43 10.41 11.45 8.89
C ALA A 43 10.91 10.23 8.12
N LYS A 44 11.09 9.09 8.81
CA LYS A 44 11.64 7.85 8.25
C LYS A 44 10.98 7.66 6.90
N GLU A 45 11.80 7.68 5.85
CA GLU A 45 11.34 7.66 4.47
C GLU A 45 10.29 6.55 4.32
N ARG A 46 9.11 6.93 3.81
CA ARG A 46 7.98 6.00 3.68
C ARG A 46 8.35 4.96 2.63
N ARG A 47 8.17 3.68 2.99
CA ARG A 47 8.34 2.55 2.09
C ARG A 47 6.99 1.89 1.88
N TYR A 48 6.78 1.30 0.71
CA TYR A 48 5.50 0.73 0.35
C TYR A 48 5.66 -0.75 0.03
N LEU A 49 4.81 -1.57 0.64
CA LEU A 49 4.70 -2.98 0.30
C LEU A 49 3.39 -3.19 -0.44
N LEU A 50 3.49 -3.67 -1.68
CA LEU A 50 2.38 -4.17 -2.48
C LEU A 50 2.44 -5.70 -2.50
N TYR A 51 1.34 -6.36 -2.84
CA TYR A 51 1.34 -7.80 -3.03
C TYR A 51 0.22 -8.27 -3.95
N GLU A 52 0.45 -9.39 -4.64
CA GLU A 52 -0.56 -10.11 -5.41
C GLU A 52 -0.59 -11.59 -5.00
N VAL A 53 -1.72 -12.22 -5.27
CA VAL A 53 -2.05 -13.62 -5.00
C VAL A 53 -2.36 -14.30 -6.32
N ASN A 54 -2.05 -15.60 -6.43
CA ASN A 54 -2.46 -16.43 -7.56
C ASN A 54 -3.89 -16.10 -8.07
N PRO A 55 -4.09 -15.81 -9.37
CA PRO A 55 -5.39 -15.39 -9.91
C PRO A 55 -6.53 -16.38 -9.66
N GLY A 56 -6.21 -17.67 -9.50
CA GLY A 56 -7.16 -18.74 -9.19
C GLY A 56 -7.71 -18.69 -7.75
N GLU A 57 -7.15 -17.87 -6.87
CA GLU A 57 -7.58 -17.81 -5.47
C GLU A 57 -8.78 -16.89 -5.25
N GLY A 58 -9.75 -17.40 -4.48
CA GLY A 58 -10.98 -16.68 -4.13
C GLY A 58 -10.81 -15.63 -3.02
N PHE A 59 -11.88 -14.89 -2.75
CA PHE A 59 -11.90 -13.79 -1.78
C PHE A 59 -11.40 -14.18 -0.38
N ASN A 60 -11.89 -15.30 0.16
CA ASN A 60 -11.58 -15.67 1.54
C ASN A 60 -10.13 -16.12 1.72
N LEU A 61 -9.51 -16.78 0.74
CA LEU A 61 -8.08 -17.07 0.83
C LEU A 61 -7.26 -15.77 0.71
N ARG A 62 -7.64 -14.85 -0.18
CA ARG A 62 -6.97 -13.55 -0.30
C ARG A 62 -7.02 -12.74 1.01
N ARG A 63 -8.12 -12.85 1.78
CA ARG A 63 -8.22 -12.29 3.14
C ARG A 63 -7.23 -12.93 4.11
N ASP A 64 -7.02 -14.24 4.03
CA ASP A 64 -6.01 -14.92 4.84
C ASP A 64 -4.59 -14.51 4.44
N VAL A 65 -4.31 -14.36 3.14
CA VAL A 65 -3.02 -13.86 2.65
C VAL A 65 -2.74 -12.43 3.08
N TYR A 66 -3.76 -11.56 3.13
CA TYR A 66 -3.63 -10.21 3.71
C TYR A 66 -3.03 -10.28 5.12
N MET A 67 -3.50 -11.20 5.97
CA MET A 67 -2.99 -11.32 7.33
C MET A 67 -1.51 -11.70 7.38
N ARG A 68 -1.06 -12.54 6.44
CA ARG A 68 0.36 -12.92 6.30
C ARG A 68 1.21 -11.70 5.93
N ILE A 69 0.78 -10.94 4.91
CA ILE A 69 1.47 -9.71 4.48
C ILE A 69 1.44 -8.62 5.55
N ALA A 70 0.32 -8.44 6.25
CA ALA A 70 0.23 -7.52 7.37
C ALA A 70 1.19 -7.91 8.51
N SER A 71 1.43 -9.20 8.75
CA SER A 71 2.47 -9.67 9.68
C SER A 71 3.87 -9.24 9.22
N VAL A 72 4.18 -9.35 7.92
CA VAL A 72 5.45 -8.86 7.34
C VAL A 72 5.63 -7.36 7.61
N VAL A 73 4.62 -6.55 7.30
CA VAL A 73 4.66 -5.09 7.52
C VAL A 73 4.86 -4.77 8.99
N ARG A 74 4.14 -5.46 9.89
CA ARG A 74 4.32 -5.24 11.32
C ARG A 74 5.74 -5.60 11.78
N ALA A 75 6.32 -6.69 11.28
CA ALA A 75 7.69 -7.09 11.60
C ALA A 75 8.73 -6.09 11.06
N LEU A 76 8.56 -5.59 9.83
CA LEU A 76 9.38 -4.53 9.24
C LEU A 76 9.34 -3.26 10.10
N ARG A 77 8.15 -2.86 10.56
CA ARG A 77 7.97 -1.69 11.43
C ARG A 77 8.59 -1.88 12.81
N LYS A 78 8.49 -3.08 13.40
CA LYS A 78 9.17 -3.43 14.66
C LYS A 78 10.70 -3.35 14.52
N ARG A 79 11.27 -3.64 13.34
CA ARG A 79 12.70 -3.45 13.02
C ARG A 79 13.05 -2.00 12.66
N GLY A 80 12.10 -1.07 12.77
CA GLY A 80 12.34 0.35 12.54
C GLY A 80 12.19 0.82 11.10
N HIS A 81 11.66 0.01 10.18
CA HIS A 81 11.40 0.44 8.80
C HIS A 81 9.98 0.99 8.66
N ASN A 82 9.81 2.18 8.09
CA ASN A 82 8.50 2.83 7.98
C ASN A 82 7.70 2.34 6.77
N PHE A 83 7.36 1.05 6.76
CA PHE A 83 6.53 0.45 5.72
C PHE A 83 5.05 0.75 5.91
N ILE A 84 4.37 0.98 4.79
CA ILE A 84 2.92 1.12 4.61
C ILE A 84 2.48 0.02 3.67
N LEU A 85 1.40 -0.68 4.02
CA LEU A 85 0.79 -1.70 3.17
C LEU A 85 -0.14 -1.03 2.15
N VAL A 86 0.11 -1.24 0.87
CA VAL A 86 -0.80 -0.83 -0.20
C VAL A 86 -1.77 -1.99 -0.45
N LEU A 87 -3.05 -1.72 -0.34
CA LEU A 87 -4.10 -2.72 -0.47
C LEU A 87 -4.37 -3.01 -1.96
N PRO A 88 -4.19 -4.26 -2.42
CA PRO A 88 -4.49 -4.63 -3.80
C PRO A 88 -6.00 -4.57 -4.01
N PRO A 89 -6.50 -3.85 -5.02
CA PRO A 89 -7.93 -3.76 -5.25
C PRO A 89 -8.52 -5.13 -5.62
N TRP A 90 -9.80 -5.29 -5.30
CA TRP A 90 -10.56 -6.50 -5.61
C TRP A 90 -11.06 -6.50 -7.06
N GLY A 91 -11.43 -7.68 -7.53
CA GLY A 91 -11.94 -7.91 -8.88
C GLY A 91 -10.98 -8.69 -9.78
N ALA A 92 -11.33 -8.77 -11.05
CA ALA A 92 -10.60 -9.46 -12.14
C ALA A 92 -10.30 -10.96 -11.94
N SER A 93 -10.63 -11.57 -10.79
CA SER A 93 -10.53 -13.01 -10.60
C SER A 93 -11.79 -13.72 -11.09
N ILE A 94 -11.62 -14.96 -11.56
CA ILE A 94 -12.70 -15.82 -12.08
C ILE A 94 -13.86 -16.00 -11.10
N HIS A 95 -13.61 -15.82 -9.79
CA HIS A 95 -14.60 -15.99 -8.73
C HIS A 95 -15.46 -14.75 -8.46
N TRP A 96 -15.21 -13.63 -9.16
CA TRP A 96 -15.82 -12.33 -8.85
C TRP A 96 -16.79 -11.83 -9.91
N GLN A 97 -16.89 -12.51 -11.05
CA GLN A 97 -17.74 -12.05 -12.13
C GLN A 97 -19.20 -12.41 -11.82
N SER A 98 -20.03 -11.40 -11.57
CA SER A 98 -21.47 -11.54 -11.67
C SER A 98 -21.87 -11.38 -13.14
N SER A 99 -22.64 -12.33 -13.67
CA SER A 99 -23.19 -12.25 -15.03
C SER A 99 -24.04 -10.99 -15.24
N GLU A 100 -24.61 -10.45 -14.16
CA GLU A 100 -25.50 -9.29 -14.20
C GLU A 100 -24.74 -7.95 -14.17
N LEU A 101 -23.56 -7.91 -13.54
CA LEU A 101 -22.81 -6.67 -13.30
C LEU A 101 -21.61 -6.49 -14.24
N GLY A 102 -21.37 -7.46 -15.13
CA GLY A 102 -20.25 -7.42 -16.07
C GLY A 102 -18.89 -7.56 -15.39
N PHE A 103 -17.84 -7.09 -16.08
CA PHE A 103 -16.47 -7.18 -15.58
C PHE A 103 -16.27 -6.21 -14.42
N GLN A 104 -15.92 -6.76 -13.26
CA GLN A 104 -15.66 -6.03 -12.03
C GLN A 104 -14.15 -5.98 -11.76
N GLU A 105 -13.57 -4.78 -11.74
CA GLU A 105 -12.16 -4.55 -11.43
C GLU A 105 -11.95 -3.29 -10.58
N LYS A 106 -10.75 -3.15 -10.01
CA LYS A 106 -10.31 -1.95 -9.27
C LYS A 106 -11.22 -1.58 -8.10
N ILE A 107 -11.84 -2.58 -7.47
CA ILE A 107 -12.77 -2.37 -6.36
C ILE A 107 -11.97 -2.09 -5.07
N PRO A 108 -12.18 -0.95 -4.39
CA PRO A 108 -11.42 -0.60 -3.20
C PRO A 108 -11.82 -1.44 -1.98
N TRP A 109 -10.92 -1.56 -1.01
CA TRP A 109 -11.16 -2.28 0.24
C TRP A 109 -12.23 -1.64 1.12
N LYS A 110 -12.39 -0.32 1.10
CA LYS A 110 -13.38 0.41 1.90
C LYS A 110 -14.83 -0.07 1.72
N LEU A 111 -15.15 -0.66 0.56
CA LEU A 111 -16.48 -1.22 0.31
C LEU A 111 -16.74 -2.49 1.11
N TRP A 112 -15.68 -3.24 1.45
CA TRP A 112 -15.77 -4.51 2.16
C TRP A 112 -15.34 -4.42 3.62
N PHE A 113 -14.38 -3.55 3.93
CA PHE A 113 -13.73 -3.47 5.24
C PHE A 113 -13.62 -2.03 5.75
N ASP A 114 -13.70 -1.88 7.08
CA ASP A 114 -13.41 -0.61 7.74
C ASP A 114 -11.89 -0.36 7.76
N LEU A 115 -11.44 0.61 6.95
CA LEU A 115 -10.01 0.93 6.83
C LEU A 115 -9.41 1.48 8.13
N ASN A 116 -10.22 2.12 8.99
CA ASN A 116 -9.76 2.61 10.29
C ASN A 116 -9.40 1.44 11.21
N SER A 117 -10.20 0.38 11.22
CA SER A 117 -9.93 -0.86 11.95
C SER A 117 -8.65 -1.54 11.46
N LEU A 118 -8.46 -1.64 10.13
CA LEU A 118 -7.23 -2.18 9.55
C LEU A 118 -6.00 -1.35 9.97
N ASN A 119 -6.09 -0.02 9.89
CA ASN A 119 -5.02 0.92 10.23
C ASN A 119 -4.55 0.82 11.69
N GLN A 120 -5.41 0.35 12.60
CA GLN A 120 -5.04 0.12 14.00
C GLN A 120 -4.10 -1.08 14.17
N PHE A 121 -3.98 -1.97 13.18
CA PHE A 121 -3.03 -3.09 13.21
C PHE A 121 -1.72 -2.75 12.50
N VAL A 122 -1.79 -2.31 11.25
CA VAL A 122 -0.67 -1.77 10.45
C VAL A 122 -1.16 -0.63 9.58
N PRO A 123 -0.33 0.37 9.24
CA PRO A 123 -0.75 1.41 8.33
C PRO A 123 -1.07 0.83 6.95
N VAL A 124 -2.29 1.07 6.48
CA VAL A 124 -2.79 0.63 5.18
C VAL A 124 -3.26 1.83 4.37
N ILE A 125 -3.08 1.77 3.05
CA ILE A 125 -3.66 2.73 2.10
C ILE A 125 -4.22 1.97 0.89
N GLU A 126 -5.25 2.51 0.27
CA GLU A 126 -5.77 1.98 -0.99
C GLU A 126 -4.77 2.21 -2.13
N LEU A 127 -4.80 1.36 -3.16
CA LEU A 127 -3.90 1.49 -4.31
C LEU A 127 -4.11 2.82 -5.07
N ASP A 128 -5.35 3.25 -5.23
CA ASP A 128 -5.67 4.52 -5.92
C ASP A 128 -5.10 5.74 -5.16
N GLN A 129 -5.20 5.76 -3.83
CA GLN A 129 -4.60 6.77 -2.97
C GLN A 129 -3.07 6.78 -3.07
N PHE A 130 -2.46 5.59 -3.09
CA PHE A 130 -1.02 5.45 -3.30
C PHE A 130 -0.59 6.05 -4.65
N LEU A 131 -1.34 5.77 -5.72
CA LEU A 131 -1.04 6.27 -7.06
C LEU A 131 -1.22 7.80 -7.21
N GLN A 132 -2.11 8.43 -6.43
CA GLN A 132 -2.29 9.88 -6.45
C GLN A 132 -1.07 10.63 -5.87
N GLY A 133 -0.34 10.01 -4.94
CA GLY A 133 0.80 10.63 -4.26
C GLY A 133 2.14 10.45 -4.99
N ILE A 134 2.17 9.82 -6.16
CA ILE A 134 3.41 9.42 -6.84
C ILE A 134 3.40 9.89 -8.29
N LEU A 135 4.57 10.34 -8.77
CA LEU A 135 4.78 10.64 -10.17
C LEU A 135 4.67 9.36 -11.01
N LYS A 136 3.81 9.38 -12.02
CA LYS A 136 3.67 8.30 -13.00
C LYS A 136 4.72 8.44 -14.11
N PRO A 137 5.21 7.34 -14.71
CA PRO A 137 4.85 5.95 -14.44
C PRO A 137 5.45 5.43 -13.13
N LEU A 138 4.63 4.76 -12.33
CA LEU A 138 5.10 4.17 -11.08
C LEU A 138 6.02 3.00 -11.40
N THR A 139 7.19 2.98 -10.76
CA THR A 139 8.12 1.87 -10.90
C THR A 139 8.30 1.12 -9.57
N VAL A 140 8.04 -0.19 -9.57
CA VAL A 140 8.13 -1.06 -8.39
C VAL A 140 9.22 -2.13 -8.55
N ASN A 141 9.79 -2.62 -7.45
CA ASN A 141 10.63 -3.84 -7.48
C ASN A 141 9.75 -5.05 -7.20
N VAL A 142 9.67 -5.99 -8.14
CA VAL A 142 8.84 -7.20 -8.00
C VAL A 142 9.69 -8.40 -7.60
N THR A 143 9.23 -9.12 -6.58
CA THR A 143 9.75 -10.43 -6.19
C THR A 143 8.63 -11.47 -6.28
N ILE A 144 8.77 -12.46 -7.17
CA ILE A 144 7.83 -13.59 -7.24
C ILE A 144 8.27 -14.69 -6.28
N MET A 145 7.39 -15.12 -5.37
CA MET A 145 7.62 -16.29 -4.54
C MET A 145 7.25 -17.60 -5.23
N ARG A 146 8.03 -18.66 -5.03
CA ARG A 146 7.78 -20.00 -5.59
C ARG A 146 8.12 -21.09 -4.58
N TYR A 147 7.35 -22.17 -4.51
CA TYR A 147 7.66 -23.29 -3.61
C TYR A 147 8.94 -24.05 -3.98
N GLU A 148 9.28 -24.13 -5.27
CA GLU A 148 10.40 -24.95 -5.77
C GLU A 148 11.60 -24.12 -6.24
N HIS A 149 12.79 -24.71 -6.11
CA HIS A 149 14.05 -24.19 -6.66
C HIS A 149 14.13 -24.40 -8.17
N ARG A 150 13.36 -23.60 -8.91
CA ARG A 150 13.42 -23.54 -10.38
C ARG A 150 13.72 -22.12 -10.83
N SER A 151 14.54 -22.01 -11.87
CA SER A 151 14.68 -20.78 -12.67
C SER A 151 13.29 -20.24 -13.01
N CYS A 152 13.11 -18.91 -13.03
CA CYS A 152 11.84 -18.29 -13.45
C CYS A 152 11.38 -19.00 -14.72
N LEU A 153 10.30 -19.78 -14.64
CA LEU A 153 9.75 -20.36 -15.87
C LEU A 153 9.29 -19.16 -16.68
N GLN A 154 9.61 -19.20 -17.98
CA GLN A 154 9.25 -18.24 -19.03
C GLN A 154 8.12 -17.31 -18.59
N HIS A 155 8.38 -15.99 -18.59
CA HIS A 155 7.60 -14.93 -17.94
C HIS A 155 6.13 -14.81 -18.42
N TYR A 156 5.30 -15.84 -18.28
CA TYR A 156 3.96 -15.90 -18.89
C TYR A 156 3.06 -14.72 -18.51
N TYR A 157 3.36 -14.06 -17.39
CA TYR A 157 2.62 -12.89 -16.92
C TYR A 157 3.39 -11.57 -17.06
N TYR A 158 4.72 -11.60 -17.02
CA TYR A 158 5.56 -10.39 -17.03
C TYR A 158 6.21 -10.22 -18.39
N GLU A 159 5.80 -9.21 -19.14
CA GLU A 159 6.39 -8.88 -20.42
C GLU A 159 7.57 -7.94 -20.22
N GLU A 160 8.74 -8.31 -20.75
CA GLU A 160 9.90 -7.43 -20.75
C GLU A 160 9.71 -6.35 -21.82
N THR A 161 9.85 -5.10 -21.41
CA THR A 161 9.85 -3.91 -22.28
C THR A 161 11.17 -3.15 -22.06
N PRO A 162 11.58 -2.23 -22.94
CA PRO A 162 12.87 -1.55 -22.80
C PRO A 162 13.07 -0.89 -21.42
N GLY A 163 13.88 -1.53 -20.57
CA GLY A 163 14.21 -1.08 -19.21
C GLY A 163 13.10 -1.23 -18.16
N ARG A 164 12.01 -1.95 -18.46
CA ARG A 164 10.84 -2.11 -17.57
C ARG A 164 10.13 -3.45 -17.79
N TRP A 165 9.31 -3.85 -16.83
CA TRP A 165 8.44 -5.02 -16.98
C TRP A 165 6.97 -4.63 -16.87
N LYS A 166 6.15 -5.09 -17.81
CA LYS A 166 4.71 -4.93 -17.81
C LYS A 166 4.06 -6.19 -17.24
N PHE A 167 3.01 -6.03 -16.44
CA PHE A 167 2.15 -7.08 -15.91
C PHE A 167 0.73 -6.52 -15.79
N TRP A 168 -0.24 -7.35 -15.42
CA TRP A 168 -1.61 -6.94 -15.19
C TRP A 168 -1.74 -5.79 -14.19
N PHE A 169 -0.96 -5.79 -13.10
CA PHE A 169 -0.97 -4.74 -12.05
C PHE A 169 -2.38 -4.23 -11.71
N TRP A 170 -3.32 -5.14 -11.45
CA TRP A 170 -4.73 -4.85 -11.14
C TRP A 170 -5.48 -4.01 -12.19
N GLY A 171 -5.04 -4.07 -13.46
CA GLY A 171 -5.63 -3.33 -14.57
C GLY A 171 -5.13 -1.89 -14.70
N TYR A 172 -4.04 -1.52 -14.02
CA TYR A 172 -3.44 -0.18 -14.13
C TYR A 172 -2.28 -0.20 -15.12
N ASP A 173 -2.48 0.40 -16.30
CA ASP A 173 -1.46 0.49 -17.37
C ASP A 173 -0.26 1.39 -17.03
N ASP A 174 -0.39 2.26 -16.03
CA ASP A 174 0.66 3.21 -15.62
C ASP A 174 1.65 2.65 -14.58
N ILE A 175 1.51 1.36 -14.23
CA ILE A 175 2.37 0.67 -13.27
C ILE A 175 3.32 -0.27 -14.02
N TYR A 176 4.60 -0.19 -13.70
CA TYR A 176 5.65 -1.01 -14.30
C TYR A 176 6.60 -1.52 -13.21
N ALA A 177 7.23 -2.67 -13.41
CA ALA A 177 8.36 -3.05 -12.56
C ALA A 177 9.68 -2.51 -13.12
N ARG A 178 10.55 -2.02 -12.24
CA ARG A 178 11.93 -1.61 -12.59
C ARG A 178 12.80 -2.85 -12.68
N ASN A 179 12.72 -3.62 -11.61
CA ASN A 179 13.48 -4.82 -11.38
C ASN A 179 12.50 -5.93 -11.06
N PHE A 180 12.84 -7.10 -11.56
CA PHE A 180 12.06 -8.31 -11.43
C PHE A 180 12.99 -9.44 -10.99
N SER A 181 12.56 -10.22 -10.00
CA SER A 181 13.26 -11.43 -9.59
C SER A 181 12.28 -12.51 -9.15
N CYS A 182 12.63 -13.79 -9.35
CA CYS A 182 11.94 -14.89 -8.69
C CYS A 182 12.80 -15.44 -7.57
N VAL A 183 12.15 -15.76 -6.45
CA VAL A 183 12.77 -16.37 -5.30
C VAL A 183 12.01 -17.62 -4.92
N SER A 184 12.73 -18.72 -4.76
CA SER A 184 12.20 -19.91 -4.15
C SER A 184 12.05 -19.67 -2.67
N PHE A 185 10.81 -19.70 -2.21
CA PHE A 185 10.41 -19.35 -0.87
C PHE A 185 9.68 -20.52 -0.22
N GLN A 186 10.22 -20.96 0.90
CA GLN A 186 9.53 -21.84 1.84
C GLN A 186 9.74 -21.24 3.22
N GLY A 187 8.67 -20.79 3.86
CA GLY A 187 8.78 -20.15 5.16
C GLY A 187 7.56 -19.35 5.56
N TYR A 188 7.74 -18.62 6.65
CA TYR A 188 6.69 -17.83 7.28
C TYR A 188 6.81 -16.35 6.93
N ALA A 189 5.82 -15.54 7.30
CA ALA A 189 5.84 -14.10 7.09
C ALA A 189 7.10 -13.42 7.66
N LYS A 190 7.61 -13.87 8.81
CA LYS A 190 8.86 -13.39 9.40
C LYS A 190 10.07 -13.67 8.52
N THR A 191 10.10 -14.79 7.78
CA THR A 191 11.15 -15.11 6.82
C THR A 191 11.13 -14.15 5.63
N ALA A 192 9.94 -13.72 5.20
CA ALA A 192 9.80 -12.77 4.09
C ALA A 192 10.28 -11.36 4.42
N VAL A 193 10.50 -11.02 5.70
CA VAL A 193 11.01 -9.70 6.11
C VAL A 193 12.39 -9.43 5.50
N ASP A 194 13.31 -10.39 5.59
CA ASP A 194 14.66 -10.24 5.05
C ASP A 194 14.65 -10.19 3.52
N LEU A 195 13.74 -10.95 2.90
CA LEU A 195 13.49 -10.89 1.46
C LEU A 195 13.07 -9.48 1.02
N VAL A 196 12.07 -8.88 1.69
CA VAL A 196 11.61 -7.53 1.40
C VAL A 196 12.74 -6.52 1.57
N LEU A 197 13.54 -6.63 2.65
CA LEU A 197 14.64 -5.70 2.89
C LEU A 197 15.74 -5.81 1.84
N SER A 198 16.00 -7.01 1.31
CA SER A 198 16.97 -7.20 0.22
C SER A 198 16.50 -6.61 -1.12
N ALA A 199 15.19 -6.52 -1.35
CA ALA A 199 14.60 -5.97 -2.57
C ALA A 199 14.47 -4.42 -2.54
N VAL A 200 14.64 -3.78 -1.39
CA VAL A 200 14.60 -2.32 -1.26
C VAL A 200 15.98 -1.73 -1.61
N PRO A 201 16.06 -0.75 -2.52
CA PRO A 201 17.30 -0.02 -2.76
C PRO A 201 17.84 0.61 -1.46
N SER A 202 19.15 0.54 -1.24
CA SER A 202 19.78 1.13 -0.06
C SER A 202 19.81 2.67 -0.07
N ILE A 203 19.40 3.29 -1.18
CA ILE A 203 19.45 4.74 -1.38
C ILE A 203 18.26 5.39 -0.68
N ILE A 204 18.56 6.31 0.25
CA ILE A 204 17.65 6.98 1.21
C ILE A 204 16.73 8.05 0.57
N PHE A 205 16.85 8.31 -0.74
CA PHE A 205 16.15 9.41 -1.42
C PHE A 205 15.16 8.93 -2.48
N THR A 206 14.83 7.64 -2.50
CA THR A 206 13.90 7.10 -3.49
C THR A 206 12.75 6.39 -2.77
N CYS A 207 11.53 6.90 -2.94
CA CYS A 207 10.29 6.23 -2.54
C CYS A 207 10.34 4.76 -2.99
N SER A 208 10.64 3.87 -2.05
CA SER A 208 10.96 2.49 -2.37
C SER A 208 9.69 1.65 -2.22
N SER A 209 9.18 1.21 -3.37
CA SER A 209 8.00 0.36 -3.47
C SER A 209 8.41 -1.05 -3.88
N VAL A 210 8.10 -2.04 -3.05
CA VAL A 210 8.36 -3.46 -3.32
C VAL A 210 7.02 -4.17 -3.46
N MET A 211 6.90 -5.01 -4.47
CA MET A 211 5.73 -5.86 -4.68
C MET A 211 6.13 -7.34 -4.51
N ILE A 212 5.39 -8.06 -3.67
CA ILE A 212 5.49 -9.52 -3.55
C ILE A 212 4.39 -10.14 -4.40
N ASP A 213 4.75 -10.81 -5.49
CA ASP A 213 3.80 -11.63 -6.23
C ASP A 213 3.79 -13.06 -5.66
N ARG A 214 2.67 -13.76 -5.85
CA ARG A 214 2.43 -15.13 -5.37
C ARG A 214 2.53 -15.23 -3.84
N ALA A 215 1.99 -14.23 -3.16
CA ALA A 215 2.04 -14.12 -1.70
C ALA A 215 1.36 -15.29 -0.97
N GLU A 216 0.51 -16.10 -1.63
CA GLU A 216 -0.08 -17.32 -1.05
C GLU A 216 0.95 -18.39 -0.68
N VAL A 217 2.15 -18.33 -1.26
CA VAL A 217 3.26 -19.25 -0.96
C VAL A 217 3.75 -19.09 0.49
N MET A 218 3.61 -17.89 1.05
CA MET A 218 4.04 -17.57 2.42
C MET A 218 3.11 -18.19 3.45
N LEU A 219 3.64 -18.70 4.57
CA LEU A 219 2.84 -19.22 5.69
C LEU A 219 2.68 -18.21 6.84
N HIS A 220 1.72 -18.44 7.73
CA HIS A 220 1.54 -17.67 8.96
C HIS A 220 2.62 -17.97 10.00
N ASP A 221 3.19 -16.96 10.66
CA ASP A 221 4.23 -17.13 11.69
C ASP A 221 3.80 -18.01 12.87
N ASN A 222 2.72 -17.62 13.54
CA ASN A 222 2.13 -18.35 14.66
C ASN A 222 0.62 -18.38 14.46
N PHE A 223 0.15 -19.38 13.70
CA PHE A 223 -1.26 -19.56 13.40
C PHE A 223 -2.06 -19.71 14.69
N GLY A 224 -3.12 -18.91 14.86
CA GLY A 224 -3.91 -18.89 16.10
C GLY A 224 -3.26 -18.15 17.28
N GLY A 225 -2.07 -17.59 17.13
CA GLY A 225 -1.43 -16.74 18.13
C GLY A 225 -2.11 -15.37 18.29
N LYS A 226 -1.72 -14.60 19.32
CA LYS A 226 -2.22 -13.23 19.57
C LYS A 226 -2.11 -12.35 18.33
N ASP A 227 -0.94 -12.40 17.71
CA ASP A 227 -0.55 -11.57 16.57
C ASP A 227 -1.36 -11.91 15.31
N TYR A 228 -1.79 -13.18 15.16
CA TYR A 228 -2.73 -13.65 14.14
C TYR A 228 -4.15 -13.14 14.42
N TRP A 229 -4.64 -13.32 15.65
CA TRP A 229 -6.01 -12.92 16.03
C TRP A 229 -6.21 -11.41 16.06
N ASP A 230 -5.21 -10.62 16.43
CA ASP A 230 -5.29 -9.17 16.36
C ASP A 230 -5.44 -8.69 14.92
N CYS A 231 -4.71 -9.30 13.97
CA CYS A 231 -4.89 -9.03 12.55
C CYS A 231 -6.29 -9.45 12.07
N ARG A 232 -6.74 -10.65 12.47
CA ARG A 232 -8.06 -11.13 12.08
C ARG A 232 -9.18 -10.24 12.61
N LYS A 233 -9.07 -9.73 13.84
CA LYS A 233 -10.02 -8.80 14.45
C LYS A 233 -10.02 -7.43 13.78
N SER A 234 -8.87 -6.97 13.29
CA SER A 234 -8.77 -5.68 12.61
C SER A 234 -9.52 -5.65 11.27
N MET A 235 -9.77 -6.82 10.67
CA MET A 235 -10.58 -6.97 9.45
C MET A 235 -12.09 -6.91 9.74
N ARG A 236 -12.55 -5.77 10.26
CA ARG A 236 -13.97 -5.46 10.48
C ARG A 236 -14.63 -5.17 9.13
N TYR A 237 -15.83 -5.71 8.88
CA TYR A 237 -16.58 -5.37 7.68
C TYR A 237 -16.97 -3.88 7.68
N SER A 238 -17.14 -3.30 6.48
CA SER A 238 -17.58 -1.92 6.29
C SER A 238 -18.90 -1.63 7.03
N ALA A 239 -19.13 -0.38 7.41
CA ALA A 239 -20.33 0.00 8.14
C ALA A 239 -21.59 -0.23 7.29
N GLU A 240 -21.49 0.02 5.99
CA GLU A 240 -22.53 -0.16 5.00
C GLU A 240 -22.95 -1.64 4.90
N LEU A 241 -21.99 -2.57 4.80
CA LEU A 241 -22.31 -4.00 4.75
C LEU A 241 -22.91 -4.51 6.05
N ARG A 242 -22.44 -4.01 7.21
CA ARG A 242 -23.02 -4.37 8.51
C ARG A 242 -24.45 -3.86 8.61
N ALA A 243 -24.72 -2.63 8.21
CA ALA A 243 -26.06 -2.06 8.23
C ALA A 243 -27.06 -2.89 7.39
N VAL A 244 -26.67 -3.31 6.18
CA VAL A 244 -27.50 -4.18 5.34
C VAL A 244 -27.73 -5.55 6.00
N ALA A 245 -26.71 -6.13 6.60
CA ALA A 245 -26.84 -7.41 7.31
C ALA A 245 -27.73 -7.31 8.55
N ASP A 246 -27.61 -6.24 9.33
CA ASP A 246 -28.41 -5.99 10.52
C ASP A 246 -29.87 -5.69 10.18
N GLU A 247 -30.13 -4.98 9.07
CA GLU A 247 -31.49 -4.80 8.55
C GLU A 247 -32.13 -6.15 8.17
N TYR A 248 -31.39 -7.00 7.46
CA TYR A 248 -31.87 -8.34 7.09
C TYR A 248 -32.15 -9.21 8.33
N ARG A 249 -31.25 -9.20 9.32
CA ARG A 249 -31.44 -9.91 10.59
C ARG A 249 -32.70 -9.46 11.31
N ALA A 250 -32.90 -8.16 11.44
CA ALA A 250 -34.06 -7.62 12.14
C ALA A 250 -35.36 -7.99 11.43
N LYS A 251 -35.39 -7.87 10.10
CA LYS A 251 -36.59 -8.06 9.28
C LYS A 251 -36.98 -9.52 9.10
N GLU A 252 -36.00 -10.38 8.80
CA GLU A 252 -36.27 -11.76 8.33
C GLU A 252 -35.97 -12.80 9.42
N LEU A 253 -35.13 -12.48 10.40
CA LEU A 253 -34.63 -13.43 11.39
C LEU A 253 -35.03 -13.09 12.84
N ASN A 254 -35.77 -11.99 13.06
CA ASN A 254 -36.11 -11.48 14.39
C ASN A 254 -34.88 -11.42 15.32
N SER A 255 -33.79 -10.88 14.78
CA SER A 255 -32.45 -10.95 15.35
C SER A 255 -31.83 -9.55 15.38
N ASP A 256 -31.18 -9.21 16.48
CA ASP A 256 -30.41 -7.98 16.66
C ASP A 256 -29.31 -8.20 17.71
N ASP A 257 -28.33 -7.28 17.80
CA ASP A 257 -27.18 -7.45 18.70
C ASP A 257 -27.54 -7.46 20.20
N VAL A 258 -28.67 -6.85 20.58
CA VAL A 258 -29.12 -6.81 21.97
C VAL A 258 -29.81 -8.12 22.34
N SER A 259 -30.75 -8.58 21.53
CA SER A 259 -31.48 -9.84 21.73
C SER A 259 -30.53 -11.05 21.64
N ASP A 260 -29.59 -11.02 20.69
CA ASP A 260 -28.62 -12.10 20.48
C ASP A 260 -27.41 -12.01 21.43
N ARG A 261 -27.28 -10.93 22.21
CA ARG A 261 -26.12 -10.64 23.08
C ARG A 261 -24.80 -10.66 22.31
N THR A 262 -24.79 -10.05 21.12
CA THR A 262 -23.62 -9.88 20.25
C THR A 262 -23.15 -8.42 20.10
N PRO A 263 -23.20 -7.54 21.14
CA PRO A 263 -22.72 -6.18 20.98
C PRO A 263 -21.22 -6.19 20.65
N MET A 264 -20.82 -5.34 19.70
CA MET A 264 -19.42 -5.19 19.32
C MET A 264 -18.92 -3.78 19.62
N ASP A 265 -17.75 -3.69 20.24
CA ASP A 265 -17.04 -2.41 20.40
C ASP A 265 -16.53 -1.94 19.02
N ASP A 266 -16.65 -0.64 18.76
CA ASP A 266 -16.12 0.01 17.57
C ASP A 266 -14.60 -0.14 17.48
N ASP A 267 -13.90 -0.08 18.62
CA ASP A 267 -12.48 -0.38 18.72
C ASP A 267 -12.30 -1.89 18.97
N TRP A 268 -11.95 -2.62 17.91
CA TRP A 268 -11.73 -4.06 17.96
C TRP A 268 -10.69 -4.50 19.01
N ARG A 269 -9.80 -3.60 19.45
CA ARG A 269 -8.78 -3.89 20.48
C ARG A 269 -9.40 -3.98 21.87
N LYS A 270 -10.52 -3.30 22.10
CA LYS A 270 -11.27 -3.32 23.37
C LYS A 270 -12.22 -4.50 23.47
N MET A 271 -12.54 -5.12 22.33
CA MET A 271 -13.45 -6.24 22.25
C MET A 271 -12.92 -7.45 23.06
N LYS A 272 -13.64 -7.78 24.13
CA LYS A 272 -13.40 -8.94 25.00
C LYS A 272 -14.72 -9.65 25.21
N VAL A 273 -14.78 -10.91 24.81
CA VAL A 273 -15.95 -11.77 25.07
C VAL A 273 -15.59 -12.76 26.16
N SER A 274 -16.47 -12.88 27.14
CA SER A 274 -16.42 -13.97 28.10
C SER A 274 -16.84 -15.24 27.36
N PHE A 275 -15.93 -16.21 27.24
CA PHE A 275 -16.33 -17.58 26.99
C PHE A 275 -16.98 -18.10 28.28
N THR A 276 -18.29 -17.86 28.41
CA THR A 276 -19.10 -18.74 29.27
C THR A 276 -18.97 -20.12 28.65
N ARG A 277 -18.18 -21.00 29.29
CA ARG A 277 -18.26 -22.43 29.01
C ARG A 277 -19.74 -22.78 29.05
N LEU A 278 -20.26 -23.33 27.95
CA LEU A 278 -21.57 -23.95 27.99
C LEU A 278 -21.63 -24.83 29.24
N PRO A 279 -22.72 -24.79 30.01
CA PRO A 279 -22.89 -25.70 31.12
C PRO A 279 -22.63 -27.12 30.60
N PRO A 280 -21.98 -28.01 31.39
CA PRO A 280 -21.72 -29.39 30.99
C PRO A 280 -22.99 -30.16 30.57
N ASP A 281 -24.16 -29.60 30.85
CA ASP A 281 -25.49 -30.19 30.64
C ASP A 281 -26.08 -29.90 29.23
N CYS A 282 -25.37 -29.19 28.35
CA CYS A 282 -25.71 -29.20 26.92
C CYS A 282 -25.29 -30.55 26.31
N GLY A 283 -26.07 -31.58 26.63
CA GLY A 283 -25.96 -32.90 26.05
C GLY A 283 -26.10 -32.83 24.53
N ILE A 284 -25.18 -33.50 23.85
CA ILE A 284 -25.39 -33.98 22.49
C ILE A 284 -26.61 -34.90 22.58
N ILE A 285 -27.73 -34.48 21.99
CA ILE A 285 -28.85 -35.36 21.65
C ILE A 285 -28.41 -36.24 20.47
#